data_AF-A0A961TC36-F1
#
_entry.id   AF-A0A961TC36-F1
#
_cell.length_a   1.000
_cell.length_b   1.000
_cell.length_c   1.000
_cell.angle_alpha   90.00
_cell.angle_beta   90.00
_cell.angle_gamma   90.00
#
_symmetry.space_group_name_H-M   'P 1'
#
loop_
_entity.id
_entity.type
_entity.pdbx_description
1 polymer ?
#
loop_
_entity_poly.entity_id
_entity_poly.type
_entity_poly.pdbx_seq_one_letter_code
_entity_poly.pdbx_strand_id
1 'polypeptide(L)'
;MAQAAPVIFVLLWSTGFIGAKLGLPHAEPFTFLTIRMLITLAILAPVALVFVRPLPGMTPLLHSAVTGVLVHGCYLGGVFYAIGHGMPAGVSALVVALQPLLTA
;
A
#
# COMPACT_ATOMS: atom_id res chain seq x y z
N MET A 1 6.72 -18.46 13.70
CA MET A 1 6.50 -17.19 12.96
C MET A 1 5.33 -17.28 11.98
N ALA A 2 5.16 -18.38 11.22
CA ALA A 2 4.12 -18.50 10.19
C ALA A 2 2.66 -18.26 10.65
N GLN A 3 2.28 -18.69 11.87
CA GLN A 3 0.91 -18.49 12.38
C GLN A 3 0.59 -17.05 12.80
N ALA A 4 1.61 -16.24 13.12
CA ALA A 4 1.43 -14.85 13.52
C ALA A 4 1.43 -13.87 12.34
N ALA A 5 1.93 -14.30 11.17
CA ALA A 5 2.05 -13.46 9.98
C ALA A 5 0.71 -12.83 9.54
N PRO A 6 -0.43 -13.54 9.53
CA PRO A 6 -1.73 -12.94 9.19
C PRO A 6 -2.14 -11.85 10.16
N VAL A 7 -1.94 -12.06 11.47
CA VAL A 7 -2.30 -11.08 12.50
C VAL A 7 -1.44 -9.81 12.38
N ILE A 8 -0.13 -9.98 12.22
CA ILE A 8 0.80 -8.86 12.02
C ILE A 8 0.45 -8.11 10.74
N PHE A 9 0.15 -8.82 9.66
CA PHE A 9 -0.28 -8.22 8.40
C PHE A 9 -1.54 -7.39 8.58
N VAL A 10 -2.58 -7.92 9.23
CA VAL A 10 -3.82 -7.18 9.48
C VAL A 10 -3.54 -5.91 10.29
N LEU A 11 -2.76 -6.01 11.37
CA LEU A 11 -2.42 -4.85 12.20
C LEU A 11 -1.68 -3.78 11.39
N LEU A 12 -0.62 -4.16 10.67
CA LEU A 12 0.16 -3.23 9.84
C LEU A 12 -0.70 -2.64 8.72
N TRP A 13 -1.53 -3.45 8.07
CA TRP A 13 -2.37 -3.00 6.96
C TRP A 13 -3.47 -2.03 7.42
N SER A 14 -4.12 -2.30 8.55
CA SER A 14 -5.16 -1.44 9.12
C SER A 14 -4.65 -0.03 9.44
N THR A 15 -3.36 0.13 9.78
CA THR A 15 -2.77 1.47 10.01
C THR A 15 -2.86 2.37 8.78
N GLY A 16 -2.91 1.81 7.57
CA GLY A 16 -3.06 2.59 6.34
C GLY A 16 -4.38 3.37 6.28
N PHE A 17 -5.49 2.75 6.72
CA PHE A 17 -6.80 3.40 6.77
C PHE A 17 -6.91 4.40 7.93
N ILE A 18 -6.28 4.10 9.06
CA ILE A 18 -6.17 5.04 10.19
C ILE A 18 -5.38 6.27 9.76
N GLY A 19 -4.24 6.07 9.09
CA GLY A 19 -3.41 7.13 8.53
C GLY A 19 -4.16 7.97 7.49
N ALA A 20 -4.98 7.35 6.63
CA ALA A 20 -5.84 8.08 5.70
C ALA A 20 -6.82 8.99 6.47
N LYS A 21 -7.53 8.46 7.46
CA LYS A 21 -8.50 9.24 8.27
C LYS A 21 -7.84 10.43 8.98
N LEU A 22 -6.62 10.25 9.48
CA LEU A 22 -5.90 11.29 10.24
C LEU A 22 -5.14 12.28 9.33
N GLY A 23 -4.62 11.82 8.20
CA GLY A 23 -3.76 12.59 7.31
C GLY A 23 -4.51 13.41 6.26
N LEU A 24 -5.62 12.89 5.73
CA LEU A 24 -6.40 13.55 4.67
C LEU A 24 -7.03 14.90 5.06
N PRO A 25 -7.34 15.20 6.33
CA PRO A 25 -7.72 16.56 6.73
C PRO A 25 -6.60 17.60 6.56
N HIS A 26 -5.35 17.16 6.44
CA HIS A 26 -4.16 18.03 6.43
C HIS A 26 -3.41 18.04 5.09
N ALA A 27 -3.68 17.09 4.20
CA ALA A 27 -3.00 16.95 2.92
C ALA A 27 -3.93 16.31 1.88
N GLU A 28 -3.76 16.72 0.62
CA GLU A 28 -4.48 16.12 -0.50
C GLU A 28 -4.14 14.62 -0.62
N PRO A 29 -5.09 13.77 -1.09
CA PRO A 29 -4.94 12.31 -1.07
C PRO A 29 -3.68 11.79 -1.76
N PHE A 30 -3.38 12.31 -2.95
CA PHE A 30 -2.23 11.89 -3.73
C PHE A 30 -0.91 12.41 -3.16
N THR A 31 -0.91 13.61 -2.57
CA THR A 31 0.25 14.17 -1.89
C THR A 31 0.60 13.35 -0.65
N PHE A 32 -0.41 13.05 0.18
CA PHE A 32 -0.22 12.20 1.35
C PHE A 32 0.27 10.80 0.98
N LEU A 33 -0.32 10.19 -0.06
CA LEU A 33 0.09 8.87 -0.52
C LEU A 33 1.51 8.88 -1.10
N THR A 34 1.88 9.90 -1.87
CA THR A 34 3.24 10.07 -2.42
C THR A 34 4.27 10.14 -1.32
N ILE A 35 4.05 10.99 -0.29
CA ILE A 35 4.95 11.09 0.86
C ILE A 35 5.09 9.73 1.55
N ARG A 36 3.97 9.02 1.77
CA ARG A 36 3.98 7.69 2.38
C ARG A 36 4.82 6.71 1.56
N MET A 37 4.69 6.70 0.24
CA MET A 37 5.45 5.80 -0.63
C MET A 37 6.93 6.18 -0.71
N LEU A 38 7.27 7.47 -0.64
CA LEU A 38 8.67 7.91 -0.56
C LEU A 38 9.33 7.46 0.75
N ILE A 39 8.64 7.54 1.87
CA ILE A 39 9.12 7.02 3.15
C ILE A 39 9.32 5.50 3.06
N THR A 40 8.34 4.77 2.53
CA THR A 40 8.47 3.32 2.31
C THR A 40 9.68 2.98 1.45
N LEU A 41 9.89 3.72 0.35
CA LEU A 41 11.04 3.54 -0.53
C LEU A 41 12.36 3.80 0.20
N ALA A 42 12.45 4.89 0.98
CA ALA A 42 13.65 5.23 1.74
C ALA A 42 14.01 4.17 2.78
N ILE A 43 13.02 3.49 3.37
CA ILE A 43 13.24 2.41 4.34
C ILE A 43 13.58 1.09 3.65
N LEU A 44 12.83 0.71 2.61
CA LEU A 44 12.97 -0.60 1.99
C LEU A 44 14.09 -0.68 0.95
N ALA A 45 14.51 0.43 0.33
CA ALA A 45 15.60 0.41 -0.65
C ALA A 45 16.94 -0.03 -0.02
N PRO A 46 17.39 0.49 1.13
CA PRO A 46 18.60 -0.01 1.80
C PRO A 46 18.50 -1.50 2.15
N VAL A 47 17.34 -1.95 2.62
CA VAL A 47 17.09 -3.37 2.92
C VAL A 47 17.22 -4.21 1.65
N ALA A 48 16.61 -3.79 0.55
CA ALA A 48 16.71 -4.50 -0.72
C ALA A 48 18.16 -4.58 -1.21
N LEU A 49 18.94 -3.50 -1.11
CA LEU A 49 20.35 -3.47 -1.53
C LEU A 49 21.24 -4.45 -0.72
N VAL A 50 20.89 -4.72 0.53
CA VAL A 50 21.63 -5.65 1.40
C VAL A 50 21.21 -7.11 1.17
N PHE A 51 19.90 -7.36 1.05
CA PHE A 51 19.36 -8.72 1.11
C PHE A 51 18.97 -9.33 -0.24
N VAL A 52 18.77 -8.53 -1.30
CA VAL A 52 18.38 -9.05 -2.61
C VAL A 52 19.61 -9.29 -3.47
N ARG A 53 20.03 -10.56 -3.54
CA ARG A 53 21.08 -11.02 -4.45
C ARG A 53 20.75 -12.40 -5.04
N PRO A 54 20.97 -12.64 -6.35
CA PRO A 54 21.42 -11.67 -7.36
C PRO A 54 20.37 -10.61 -7.69
N LEU A 55 20.79 -9.46 -8.21
CA LEU A 55 19.86 -8.44 -8.69
C LEU A 55 19.02 -9.03 -9.84
N PRO A 56 17.68 -8.82 -9.83
CA PRO A 56 16.83 -9.30 -10.89
C PRO A 56 17.20 -8.67 -12.23
N GLY A 57 17.05 -9.44 -13.31
CA GLY A 57 17.17 -8.91 -14.67
C GLY A 57 16.10 -7.86 -14.99
N MET A 58 16.23 -7.21 -16.15
CA MET A 58 15.35 -6.10 -16.53
C MET A 58 13.87 -6.51 -16.67
N THR A 59 13.58 -7.71 -17.17
CA THR A 59 12.18 -8.18 -17.35
C THR A 59 11.46 -8.40 -16.01
N PRO A 60 11.99 -9.16 -15.02
CA PRO A 60 11.37 -9.26 -13.70
C PRO A 60 11.23 -7.92 -12.98
N LEU A 61 12.21 -7.02 -13.16
CA LEU A 61 12.17 -5.68 -12.59
C LEU A 61 11.00 -4.87 -13.18
N LEU A 62 10.80 -4.91 -14.50
CA LEU A 62 9.67 -4.23 -15.16
C LEU A 62 8.32 -4.81 -14.73
N HIS A 63 8.19 -6.13 -14.63
CA HIS A 63 6.95 -6.75 -14.13
C HIS A 63 6.64 -6.31 -12.69
N SER A 64 7.66 -6.25 -11.84
CA SER A 64 7.53 -5.77 -10.46
C SER A 64 7.16 -4.29 -10.40
N ALA A 65 7.73 -3.46 -11.27
CA ALA A 65 7.39 -2.05 -11.38
C ALA A 65 5.94 -1.84 -11.82
N VAL A 66 5.48 -2.56 -12.86
CA VAL A 66 4.08 -2.50 -13.33
C VAL A 66 3.13 -2.93 -12.22
N THR A 67 3.42 -4.05 -11.56
CA THR A 67 2.60 -4.54 -10.44
C THR A 67 2.58 -3.53 -9.29
N GLY A 68 3.73 -2.94 -8.96
CA GLY A 68 3.85 -1.91 -7.93
C GLY A 68 3.02 -0.67 -8.25
N VAL A 69 3.03 -0.20 -9.50
CA VAL A 69 2.21 0.94 -9.95
C VAL A 69 0.72 0.61 -9.86
N LEU A 70 0.30 -0.59 -10.26
CA LEU A 70 -1.10 -0.99 -10.17
C LEU A 70 -1.59 -1.08 -8.71
N VAL A 71 -0.79 -1.66 -7.83
CA VAL A 71 -1.17 -1.85 -6.42
C VAL A 71 -1.05 -0.55 -5.62
N HIS A 72 0.07 0.17 -5.73
CA HIS A 72 0.33 1.35 -4.90
C HIS A 72 -0.14 2.66 -5.53
N GLY A 73 -0.15 2.75 -6.86
CA GLY A 73 -0.66 3.90 -7.60
C GLY A 73 -2.15 3.81 -7.83
N CYS A 74 -2.60 2.86 -8.66
CA CYS A 74 -4.00 2.79 -9.07
C CYS A 74 -4.93 2.37 -7.92
N TYR A 75 -4.66 1.24 -7.28
CA TYR A 75 -5.53 0.70 -6.24
C TYR A 75 -5.53 1.56 -4.97
N LEU A 76 -4.37 1.76 -4.34
CA LEU A 76 -4.27 2.60 -3.14
C LEU A 76 -4.62 4.06 -3.43
N GLY A 77 -4.26 4.60 -4.59
CA GLY A 77 -4.65 5.94 -5.02
C GLY A 77 -6.15 6.10 -5.13
N GLY A 78 -6.86 5.15 -5.77
CA GLY A 78 -8.32 5.16 -5.86
C GLY A 78 -9.00 5.10 -4.48
N VAL A 79 -8.48 4.27 -3.58
CA VAL A 79 -8.99 4.17 -2.19
C VAL A 79 -8.80 5.49 -1.45
N PHE A 80 -7.61 6.08 -1.48
CA PHE A 80 -7.31 7.34 -0.78
C PHE A 80 -8.09 8.51 -1.37
N TYR A 81 -8.26 8.53 -2.70
CA TYR A 81 -9.09 9.52 -3.39
C TYR A 81 -10.55 9.45 -2.94
N ALA A 82 -11.13 8.24 -2.88
CA ALA A 82 -12.50 8.05 -2.42
C ALA A 82 -12.69 8.51 -0.97
N ILE A 83 -11.74 8.18 -0.07
CA ILE A 83 -11.78 8.65 1.32
C ILE A 83 -11.68 10.18 1.39
N GLY A 84 -10.79 10.78 0.58
CA GLY A 84 -10.66 12.23 0.47
C GLY A 84 -11.93 12.93 -0.02
N HIS A 85 -12.79 12.24 -0.79
CA HIS A 85 -14.09 12.73 -1.26
C HIS A 85 -15.25 12.42 -0.30
N GLY A 86 -14.95 12.05 0.95
CA GLY A 86 -15.95 11.86 2.00
C GLY A 86 -16.41 10.42 2.22
N MET A 87 -15.84 9.43 1.51
CA MET A 87 -16.09 8.02 1.83
C MET A 87 -15.52 7.69 3.23
N PRO A 88 -16.32 7.13 4.16
CA PRO A 88 -15.79 6.72 5.45
C PRO A 88 -14.70 5.65 5.28
N ALA A 89 -13.53 5.86 5.90
CA ALA A 89 -12.40 4.93 5.80
C ALA A 89 -12.74 3.49 6.18
N GLY A 90 -13.67 3.29 7.13
CA GLY A 90 -14.16 1.97 7.52
C GLY A 90 -14.96 1.28 6.41
N VAL A 91 -15.80 2.02 5.67
CA VAL A 91 -16.55 1.49 4.53
C VAL A 91 -15.59 1.13 3.40
N SER A 92 -14.62 2.00 3.09
CA SER A 92 -13.56 1.68 2.13
C SER A 92 -12.79 0.41 2.53
N ALA A 93 -12.50 0.23 3.82
CA ALA A 93 -11.81 -0.97 4.32
C ALA A 93 -12.65 -2.25 4.14
N LEU A 94 -13.98 -2.18 4.37
CA LEU A 94 -14.88 -3.31 4.12
C LEU A 94 -14.93 -3.69 2.65
N VAL A 95 -15.02 -2.71 1.74
CA VAL A 95 -14.98 -2.95 0.29
C VAL A 95 -13.68 -3.61 -0.12
N VAL A 96 -12.55 -3.09 0.37
CA VAL A 96 -11.22 -3.67 0.14
C VAL A 96 -11.10 -5.09 0.71
N ALA A 97 -11.72 -5.38 1.86
CA ALA A 97 -11.70 -6.70 2.47
C ALA A 97 -12.39 -7.78 1.61
N LEU A 98 -13.18 -7.39 0.60
CA LEU A 98 -13.77 -8.31 -0.37
C LEU A 98 -12.79 -8.75 -1.47
N GLN A 99 -11.62 -8.12 -1.59
CA GLN A 99 -10.64 -8.46 -2.63
C GLN A 99 -10.31 -9.96 -2.70
N PRO A 100 -10.10 -10.70 -1.59
CA PRO A 100 -9.84 -12.14 -1.64
C PRO A 100 -10.98 -12.94 -2.27
N LEU A 101 -12.23 -12.51 -2.11
CA LEU A 101 -13.39 -13.18 -2.73
C LEU A 101 -13.41 -12.98 -4.26
N LEU A 102 -12.92 -11.84 -4.73
CA LEU A 102 -12.90 -11.50 -6.16
C LEU A 102 -11.69 -12.11 -6.90
N THR A 103 -10.64 -12.49 -6.16
CA THR A 103 -9.41 -13.07 -6.72
C THR A 103 -9.25 -14.57 -6.45
N ALA A 104 -10.24 -15.20 -5.81
CA ALA A 104 -10.26 -16.64 -5.52
C ALA A 104 -10.59 -17.48 -6.76
#